data_AF-A0A2D4JYB6-F1
#
_entry.id   AF-A0A2D4JYB6-F1
#
_cell.length_a   1.000
_cell.length_b   1.000
_cell.length_c   1.000
_cell.angle_alpha   90.00
_cell.angle_beta   90.00
_cell.angle_gamma   90.00
#
_symmetry.space_group_name_H-M   'P 1'
#
loop_
_entity.id
_entity.type
_entity.pdbx_description
1 polymer ?
#
loop_
_entity_poly.entity_id
_entity_poly.type
_entity_poly.pdbx_seq_one_letter_code
_entity_poly.pdbx_strand_id
1 'polypeptide(L)'
;MPSDSDDSLTKKLRHLGNDEVHIVWSEHTRDYRRGIIPTEFGDVLIVIYPMKNYMFSIQIMKKPEVPFFGPLFDGAIVNGKILPIMVRATAINASRALKSLIPLYQNFYEERARYLQTIIQHHLDPSTFEDYASQVFCPASCHHLPPETDH
;
A
#
# COMPACT_ATOMS: atom_id res chain seq x y z
N MET A 1 2.33 -14.54 13.56
CA MET A 1 0.89 -14.89 13.68
C MET A 1 0.77 -16.07 14.64
N PRO A 2 0.05 -15.96 15.77
CA PRO A 2 -0.07 -17.03 16.76
C PRO A 2 -0.65 -18.31 16.16
N SER A 3 -0.28 -19.47 16.69
CA SER A 3 -0.41 -20.79 16.05
C SER A 3 -1.30 -21.79 16.78
N ASP A 4 -1.95 -21.39 17.87
CA ASP A 4 -2.36 -22.37 18.88
C ASP A 4 -3.81 -22.87 18.76
N SER A 5 -4.48 -22.65 17.63
CA SER A 5 -5.80 -23.23 17.35
C SER A 5 -6.07 -23.42 15.85
N ASP A 6 -6.96 -24.32 15.46
CA ASP A 6 -7.36 -24.53 14.06
C ASP A 6 -7.96 -23.25 13.42
N ASP A 7 -8.62 -22.42 14.23
CA ASP A 7 -9.04 -21.07 13.87
C ASP A 7 -7.88 -20.17 13.40
N SER A 8 -6.66 -20.44 13.85
CA SER A 8 -5.47 -19.69 13.46
C SER A 8 -5.07 -19.93 12.01
N LEU A 9 -5.35 -21.12 11.46
CA LEU A 9 -5.04 -21.43 10.06
C LEU A 9 -5.95 -20.66 9.11
N THR A 10 -7.26 -20.66 9.38
CA THR A 10 -8.24 -19.90 8.59
C THR A 10 -7.98 -18.40 8.66
N LYS A 11 -7.61 -17.87 9.83
CA LYS A 11 -7.23 -16.46 9.99
C LYS A 11 -5.96 -16.13 9.18
N LYS A 12 -4.93 -16.98 9.23
CA LYS A 12 -3.69 -16.79 8.45
C LYS A 12 -3.96 -16.80 6.95
N LEU A 13 -4.72 -17.78 6.46
CA LEU A 13 -5.09 -17.89 5.06
C LEU A 13 -5.97 -16.74 4.59
N ARG A 14 -6.83 -16.19 5.46
CA ARG A 14 -7.62 -14.99 5.13
C ARG A 14 -6.74 -13.77 4.88
N HIS A 15 -5.73 -13.53 5.73
CA HIS A 15 -4.85 -12.38 5.56
C HIS A 15 -3.91 -12.57 4.36
N LEU A 16 -3.22 -13.71 4.27
CA LEU A 16 -2.35 -14.04 3.14
C LEU A 16 -3.14 -14.07 1.83
N GLY A 17 -4.37 -14.57 1.86
CA GLY A 17 -5.21 -14.68 0.69
C GLY A 17 -5.62 -13.33 0.10
N ASN A 18 -5.51 -12.21 0.82
CA ASN A 18 -5.94 -10.90 0.30
C ASN A 18 -4.79 -10.02 -0.20
N ASP A 19 -3.54 -10.49 -0.10
CA ASP A 19 -2.38 -9.73 -0.55
C ASP A 19 -2.16 -9.92 -2.06
N GLU A 20 -1.76 -8.85 -2.75
CA GLU A 20 -1.52 -8.92 -4.20
C GLU A 20 -0.11 -9.46 -4.54
N VAL A 21 0.84 -9.30 -3.61
CA VAL A 21 2.24 -9.71 -3.76
C VAL A 21 2.62 -10.63 -2.61
N HIS A 22 2.99 -11.87 -2.91
CA HIS A 22 3.46 -12.81 -1.89
C HIS A 22 4.95 -13.05 -1.99
N ILE A 23 5.61 -13.09 -0.83
CA ILE A 23 6.98 -13.57 -0.71
C ILE A 23 6.93 -14.94 -0.07
N VAL A 24 7.43 -15.95 -0.78
CA VAL A 24 7.40 -17.35 -0.35
C VAL A 24 8.82 -17.83 -0.10
N TRP A 25 9.08 -18.33 1.09
CA TRP A 25 10.31 -19.09 1.38
C TRP A 25 10.03 -20.57 1.18
N SER A 26 10.78 -21.23 0.30
CA SER A 26 10.63 -22.66 0.03
C SER A 26 11.95 -23.39 0.21
N GLU A 27 11.96 -24.34 1.14
CA GLU A 27 13.07 -25.30 1.32
C GLU A 27 12.83 -26.58 0.50
N HIS A 28 11.72 -26.66 -0.23
CA HIS A 28 11.41 -27.82 -1.05
C HIS A 28 12.24 -27.82 -2.34
N THR A 29 12.68 -29.00 -2.76
CA THR A 29 13.35 -29.25 -4.05
C THR A 29 12.44 -29.13 -5.28
N ARG A 30 11.13 -28.97 -5.08
CA ARG A 30 10.14 -28.88 -6.15
C ARG A 30 9.75 -27.43 -6.32
N ASP A 31 9.46 -27.07 -7.56
CA ASP A 31 8.94 -25.74 -7.87
C ASP A 31 7.64 -25.49 -7.09
N TYR A 32 7.56 -24.30 -6.52
CA TYR A 32 6.38 -23.80 -5.87
C TYR A 32 5.26 -23.64 -6.90
N ARG A 33 4.10 -24.17 -6.57
CA ARG A 33 2.92 -24.13 -7.45
C ARG A 33 1.98 -23.03 -6.98
N ARG A 34 1.54 -22.16 -7.90
CA ARG A 34 0.61 -21.05 -7.61
C ARG A 34 -0.64 -21.51 -6.85
N GLY A 35 -1.19 -22.68 -7.18
CA GLY A 35 -2.41 -23.22 -6.56
C GLY A 35 -2.27 -23.77 -5.14
N ILE A 36 -1.10 -23.64 -4.48
CA ILE A 36 -0.93 -24.10 -3.08
C ILE A 36 -1.76 -23.25 -2.12
N ILE A 37 -1.79 -21.93 -2.31
CA ILE A 37 -2.69 -21.04 -1.58
C ILE A 37 -3.87 -20.76 -2.50
N PRO A 38 -5.08 -21.23 -2.16
CA PRO A 38 -6.26 -21.03 -3.01
C PRO A 38 -6.77 -19.61 -2.85
N THR A 39 -6.14 -18.68 -3.58
CA THR A 39 -6.56 -17.28 -3.65
C THR A 39 -6.65 -16.80 -5.10
N GLU A 40 -7.64 -15.96 -5.38
CA GLU A 40 -7.75 -15.22 -6.64
C GLU A 40 -6.80 -14.01 -6.68
N PHE A 41 -6.32 -13.59 -5.51
CA PHE A 41 -5.26 -12.61 -5.31
C PHE A 41 -3.86 -13.25 -5.46
N GLY A 42 -2.80 -12.64 -4.94
CA GLY A 42 -1.42 -13.10 -5.14
C GLY A 42 -0.98 -12.98 -6.60
N ASP A 43 -1.29 -11.87 -7.25
CA ASP A 43 -0.97 -11.58 -8.64
C ASP A 43 0.52 -11.71 -8.96
N VAL A 44 1.39 -11.45 -7.97
CA VAL A 44 2.83 -11.66 -8.04
C VAL A 44 3.29 -12.56 -6.90
N LEU A 45 4.10 -13.58 -7.23
CA LEU A 45 4.77 -14.46 -6.29
C LEU A 45 6.29 -14.30 -6.46
N ILE A 46 6.99 -13.95 -5.37
CA ILE A 46 8.44 -13.93 -5.28
C ILE A 46 8.85 -15.12 -4.40
N VAL A 47 9.29 -16.20 -5.03
CA VAL A 47 9.68 -17.43 -4.34
C VAL A 47 11.19 -17.46 -4.16
N ILE A 48 11.62 -17.71 -2.93
CA ILE A 48 13.02 -17.75 -2.51
C ILE A 48 13.37 -19.20 -2.17
N TYR A 49 14.37 -19.74 -2.86
CA TYR A 49 14.93 -21.07 -2.59
C TYR A 49 16.35 -20.94 -2.04
N PRO A 50 16.60 -21.35 -0.79
CA PRO A 50 17.94 -21.42 -0.25
C PRO A 50 18.81 -22.40 -1.04
N MET A 51 20.05 -22.00 -1.32
CA MET A 51 21.06 -22.82 -1.95
C MET A 51 22.28 -22.99 -1.02
N LYS A 52 23.27 -23.74 -1.49
CA LYS A 52 24.58 -23.83 -0.80
C LYS A 52 25.29 -22.46 -0.82
N ASN A 53 26.25 -22.27 0.09
CA ASN A 53 27.12 -21.10 0.15
C ASN A 53 26.40 -19.75 0.34
N TYR A 54 25.28 -19.74 1.07
CA TYR A 54 24.49 -18.52 1.34
C TYR A 54 24.01 -17.80 0.06
N MET A 55 23.78 -18.57 -1.00
CA MET A 55 23.14 -18.10 -2.22
C MET A 55 21.66 -18.47 -2.20
N PHE A 56 20.85 -17.71 -2.91
CA PHE A 56 19.40 -17.86 -2.96
C PHE A 56 18.92 -17.70 -4.39
N SER A 57 18.22 -18.71 -4.91
CA SER A 57 17.56 -18.63 -6.22
C SER A 57 16.19 -17.99 -6.05
N ILE A 58 15.84 -17.09 -6.97
CA ILE A 58 14.60 -16.34 -6.97
C ILE A 58 13.79 -16.77 -8.19
N GLN A 59 12.57 -17.22 -7.95
CA GLN A 59 11.58 -17.48 -8.98
C GLN A 59 10.47 -16.43 -8.85
N ILE A 60 10.12 -15.78 -9.96
CA ILE A 60 9.06 -14.78 -10.00
C ILE A 60 7.94 -15.28 -10.93
N MET A 61 6.79 -15.59 -10.34
CA MET A 61 5.57 -15.89 -11.10
C MET A 61 4.62 -14.71 -11.00
N LYS A 62 4.11 -14.22 -12.12
CA LYS A 62 3.16 -13.11 -12.16
C LYS A 62 2.03 -13.38 -13.14
N LYS A 63 0.88 -12.73 -12.96
CA LYS A 63 -0.16 -12.71 -14.00
C LYS A 63 0.37 -11.97 -15.26
N PRO A 64 -0.10 -12.33 -16.47
CA PRO A 64 0.37 -11.74 -17.73
C PRO A 64 0.26 -10.22 -17.80
N GLU A 65 -0.84 -9.67 -17.28
CA GLU A 65 -1.18 -8.24 -17.27
C GLU A 65 -0.24 -7.39 -16.42
N VAL A 66 0.46 -7.98 -15.45
CA VAL A 66 1.36 -7.24 -14.56
C VAL A 66 2.55 -6.70 -15.38
N PRO A 67 2.83 -5.39 -15.37
CA PRO A 67 3.98 -4.82 -16.05
C PRO A 67 5.32 -5.35 -15.53
N PHE A 68 6.41 -4.97 -16.18
CA PHE A 68 7.74 -5.26 -15.64
C PHE A 68 7.99 -4.51 -14.32
N PHE A 69 8.65 -5.17 -13.38
CA PHE A 69 9.13 -4.60 -12.12
C PHE A 69 10.44 -5.29 -11.72
N GLY A 70 11.17 -4.69 -10.78
CA GLY A 70 12.47 -5.20 -10.33
C GLY A 70 12.86 -4.57 -8.99
N PRO A 71 14.09 -4.80 -8.48
CA PRO A 71 15.30 -5.11 -9.25
C PRO A 71 15.59 -6.59 -9.52
N LEU A 72 14.91 -7.53 -8.87
CA LEU A 72 15.05 -8.97 -9.17
C LEU A 72 14.23 -9.36 -10.40
N PHE A 73 14.70 -10.39 -11.11
CA PHE A 73 14.02 -11.00 -12.24
C PHE A 73 13.91 -12.52 -12.03
N ASP A 74 13.06 -13.18 -12.80
CA ASP A 74 12.87 -14.63 -12.71
C ASP A 74 14.18 -15.39 -13.02
N GLY A 75 14.56 -16.32 -12.15
CA GLY A 75 15.81 -17.07 -12.23
C GLY A 75 17.04 -16.34 -11.64
N ALA A 76 16.87 -15.18 -11.01
CA ALA A 76 17.99 -14.47 -10.38
C ALA A 76 18.57 -15.28 -9.22
N ILE A 77 19.90 -15.24 -9.06
CA ILE A 77 20.59 -15.82 -7.90
C ILE A 77 21.29 -14.69 -7.14
N VAL A 78 21.01 -14.56 -5.84
CA VAL A 78 21.54 -13.47 -5.01
C VAL A 78 22.20 -13.99 -3.75
N ASN A 79 23.19 -13.24 -3.25
CA ASN A 79 23.83 -13.51 -1.97
C ASN A 79 22.92 -13.11 -0.80
N GLY A 80 22.97 -13.88 0.29
CA GLY A 80 22.19 -13.61 1.50
C GLY A 80 22.36 -12.20 2.09
N LYS A 81 23.51 -11.55 1.88
CA LYS A 81 23.74 -10.16 2.35
C LYS A 81 22.82 -9.14 1.68
N ILE A 82 22.46 -9.35 0.42
CA ILE A 82 21.63 -8.41 -0.36
C ILE A 82 20.18 -8.90 -0.55
N LEU A 83 19.92 -10.18 -0.26
CA LEU A 83 18.59 -10.79 -0.43
C LEU A 83 17.46 -9.94 0.20
N PRO A 84 17.53 -9.50 1.47
CA PRO A 84 16.40 -8.81 2.09
C PRO A 84 16.05 -7.48 1.41
N ILE A 85 17.08 -6.71 1.01
CA ILE A 85 16.85 -5.41 0.37
C ILE A 85 16.35 -5.57 -1.06
N MET A 86 16.87 -6.55 -1.81
CA MET A 86 16.47 -6.82 -3.19
C MET A 86 15.03 -7.37 -3.26
N VAL A 87 14.68 -8.31 -2.39
CA VAL A 87 13.31 -8.85 -2.31
C VAL A 87 12.33 -7.76 -1.92
N ARG A 88 12.64 -6.95 -0.89
CA ARG A 88 11.77 -5.85 -0.45
C ARG A 88 11.56 -4.81 -1.56
N ALA A 89 12.63 -4.37 -2.23
CA ALA A 89 12.52 -3.43 -3.33
C ALA A 89 11.68 -3.99 -4.49
N THR A 90 11.85 -5.28 -4.81
CA THR A 90 11.09 -5.97 -5.86
C THR A 90 9.62 -6.06 -5.49
N ALA A 91 9.29 -6.42 -4.26
CA ALA A 91 7.90 -6.51 -3.78
C ALA A 91 7.19 -5.15 -3.80
N ILE A 92 7.87 -4.06 -3.38
CA ILE A 92 7.33 -2.70 -3.45
C ILE A 92 7.04 -2.29 -4.89
N ASN A 93 7.98 -2.55 -5.80
CA ASN A 93 7.82 -2.20 -7.20
C ASN A 93 6.77 -3.07 -7.90
N ALA A 94 6.63 -4.33 -7.52
CA ALA A 94 5.53 -5.19 -7.96
C ALA A 94 4.17 -4.61 -7.55
N SER A 95 4.02 -4.18 -6.28
CA SER A 95 2.79 -3.54 -5.81
C SER A 95 2.49 -2.24 -6.58
N ARG A 96 3.51 -1.43 -6.89
CA ARG A 96 3.33 -0.24 -7.74
C ARG A 96 2.91 -0.58 -9.17
N ALA A 97 3.50 -1.62 -9.76
CA ALA A 97 3.14 -2.09 -11.09
C ALA A 97 1.68 -2.57 -11.14
N LEU A 98 1.23 -3.29 -10.10
CA LEU A 98 -0.17 -3.69 -9.95
C LEU A 98 -1.10 -2.48 -9.82
N LYS A 99 -0.76 -1.51 -8.97
CA LYS A 99 -1.56 -0.28 -8.82
C LYS A 99 -1.68 0.52 -10.10
N SER A 100 -0.66 0.50 -10.96
CA SER A 100 -0.71 1.17 -12.27
C SER A 100 -1.74 0.58 -13.23
N LEU A 101 -2.23 -0.64 -12.98
CA LEU A 101 -3.29 -1.27 -13.76
C LEU A 101 -4.68 -0.80 -13.34
N ILE A 102 -4.84 -0.20 -12.15
CA ILE A 102 -6.13 0.26 -11.66
C ILE A 102 -6.48 1.56 -12.42
N PRO A 103 -7.59 1.61 -13.17
CA PRO A 103 -7.99 2.81 -13.89
C PRO A 103 -8.19 3.98 -12.93
N LEU A 104 -7.71 5.16 -13.33
CA LEU A 104 -7.79 6.38 -12.52
C LEU A 104 -7.10 6.27 -11.15
N TYR A 105 -6.20 5.30 -10.96
CA TYR A 105 -5.43 5.21 -9.74
C TYR A 105 -4.60 6.47 -9.52
N GLN A 106 -4.89 7.14 -8.41
CA GLN A 106 -4.17 8.32 -7.97
C GLN A 106 -3.19 7.94 -6.87
N ASN A 107 -2.01 8.57 -6.91
CA ASN A 107 -1.06 8.38 -5.81
C ASN A 107 -1.62 8.99 -4.53
N PHE A 108 -1.18 8.48 -3.38
CA PHE A 108 -1.68 8.91 -2.08
C PHE A 108 -1.53 10.43 -1.81
N TYR A 109 -0.54 11.08 -2.43
CA TYR A 109 -0.40 12.54 -2.35
C TYR A 109 -1.49 13.29 -3.10
N GLU A 110 -1.91 12.80 -4.27
CA GLU A 110 -2.98 13.39 -5.08
C GLU A 110 -4.33 13.20 -4.39
N GLU A 111 -4.61 11.99 -3.92
CA GLU A 111 -5.78 11.68 -3.10
C GLU A 111 -5.85 12.57 -1.85
N ARG A 112 -4.72 12.73 -1.14
CA ARG A 112 -4.62 13.61 0.02
C ARG A 112 -4.90 15.07 -0.33
N ALA A 113 -4.32 15.57 -1.42
CA ALA A 113 -4.55 16.95 -1.87
C ALA A 113 -6.02 17.19 -2.18
N ARG A 114 -6.66 16.25 -2.87
CA ARG A 114 -8.10 16.29 -3.19
C ARG A 114 -8.94 16.27 -1.91
N TYR A 115 -8.64 15.41 -0.94
CA TYR A 115 -9.35 15.42 0.35
C TYR A 115 -9.19 16.75 1.09
N LEU A 116 -7.99 17.32 1.10
CA LEU A 116 -7.76 18.63 1.72
C LEU A 116 -8.57 19.73 1.01
N GLN A 117 -8.62 19.73 -0.32
CA GLN A 117 -9.45 20.66 -1.08
C GLN A 117 -10.93 20.52 -0.73
N THR A 118 -11.44 19.29 -0.64
CA THR A 118 -12.82 19.02 -0.20
C THR A 118 -13.07 19.57 1.21
N ILE A 119 -12.17 19.31 2.16
CA ILE A 119 -12.30 19.81 3.53
C ILE A 119 -12.33 21.34 3.55
N ILE A 120 -11.42 21.99 2.81
CA ILE A 120 -11.38 23.46 2.70
C ILE A 120 -12.69 23.97 2.11
N GLN A 121 -13.16 23.40 1.00
CA GLN A 121 -14.42 23.83 0.36
C GLN A 121 -15.64 23.70 1.29
N HIS A 122 -15.70 22.66 2.13
CA HIS A 122 -16.84 22.41 3.00
C HIS A 122 -16.77 23.12 4.36
N HIS A 123 -15.58 23.44 4.85
CA HIS A 123 -15.37 23.95 6.22
C HIS A 123 -14.66 25.31 6.27
N LEU A 124 -14.42 25.94 5.13
CA LEU A 124 -13.93 27.31 5.11
C LEU A 124 -15.03 28.24 5.60
N ASP A 125 -14.80 28.83 6.76
CA ASP A 125 -15.59 29.94 7.27
C ASP A 125 -15.18 31.21 6.51
N PRO A 126 -16.12 31.92 5.86
CA PRO A 126 -15.83 33.17 5.17
C PRO A 126 -15.66 34.31 6.19
N SER A 127 -14.59 34.26 6.97
CA SER A 127 -14.17 35.30 7.91
C SER A 127 -12.78 35.83 7.56
N THR A 128 -12.50 37.07 7.94
CA THR A 128 -11.14 37.61 7.83
C THR A 128 -10.26 37.06 8.95
N PHE A 129 -8.94 37.16 8.77
CA PHE A 129 -8.02 36.77 9.85
C PHE A 129 -8.26 37.61 11.11
N GLU A 130 -8.57 38.88 10.94
CA GLU A 130 -8.87 39.84 12.01
C GLU A 130 -10.14 39.44 12.76
N ASP A 131 -11.22 39.08 12.04
CA ASP A 131 -12.46 38.61 12.64
C ASP A 131 -12.23 37.32 13.43
N TYR A 132 -11.53 36.35 12.84
CA TYR A 132 -11.16 35.11 13.52
C TYR A 132 -10.31 35.37 14.77
N ALA A 133 -9.26 36.18 14.66
CA ALA A 133 -8.39 36.52 15.77
C ALA A 133 -9.17 37.20 16.90
N SER A 134 -10.05 38.15 16.56
CA SER A 134 -10.90 38.84 17.54
C SER A 134 -11.81 37.87 18.30
N GLN A 135 -12.39 36.87 17.63
CA GLN A 135 -13.22 35.83 18.26
C GLN A 135 -12.41 34.89 19.16
N VAL A 136 -11.16 34.57 18.80
CA VAL A 136 -10.26 33.75 19.63
C VAL A 136 -9.82 34.52 20.88
N PHE A 137 -9.46 35.80 20.73
CA PHE A 137 -9.00 36.65 21.83
C PHE A 137 -10.13 37.09 22.76
N CYS A 138 -11.34 37.29 22.22
CA CYS A 138 -12.52 37.69 22.97
C CYS A 138 -13.76 36.93 22.45
N PRO A 139 -14.02 35.71 22.93
CA PRO A 139 -15.13 34.87 22.49
C PRO A 139 -16.49 35.36 23.04
N ALA A 140 -16.82 36.63 22.82
CA ALA A 140 -18.12 37.20 23.09
C ALA A 140 -19.01 37.14 21.83
N SER A 141 -20.32 37.01 22.01
CA SER A 141 -21.31 36.92 20.93
C SER A 141 -21.31 38.18 20.08
N CYS A 142 -20.52 38.21 19.01
CA CYS A 142 -20.51 39.34 18.07
C CYS A 142 -21.79 39.27 17.23
N HIS A 143 -22.87 39.90 17.71
CA HIS A 143 -24.06 40.12 16.91
C HIS A 143 -23.70 41.10 15.79
N HIS A 144 -23.58 40.62 14.56
CA HIS A 144 -23.53 41.49 13.39
C HIS A 144 -24.80 42.36 13.39
N LEU A 145 -24.65 43.64 13.70
CA LEU A 145 -25.67 44.63 13.42
C LEU A 145 -25.82 44.72 11.89
N PRO A 146 -27.04 44.63 11.34
CA PRO A 146 -27.25 44.79 9.90
C PRO A 146 -26.76 46.19 9.47
N PRO A 147 -26.27 46.34 8.23
CA PRO A 147 -25.77 47.62 7.75
C PRO A 147 -26.92 48.64 7.81
N GLU A 148 -26.67 49.79 8.44
CA GLU A 148 -27.62 50.89 8.40
C GLU A 148 -27.87 51.26 6.94
N THR A 149 -29.11 51.10 6.49
CA THR A 149 -29.58 51.63 5.22
C THR A 149 -29.68 53.14 5.38
N ASP A 150 -28.67 53.87 4.89
CA ASP A 150 -28.75 55.31 4.71
C ASP A 150 -29.93 55.65 3.76
N HIS A 151 -30.87 56.45 4.25
CA HIS A 151 -32.00 57.03 3.52
C HIS A 151 -31.62 58.37 2.89
#